data_AF-A0A379AKP2-F1
#
_entry.id   AF-A0A379AKP2-F1
#
_cell.length_a   1.000
_cell.length_b   1.000
_cell.length_c   1.000
_cell.angle_alpha   90.00
_cell.angle_beta   90.00
_cell.angle_gamma   90.00
#
_symmetry.space_group_name_H-M   'P 1'
#
loop_
_entity.id
_entity.type
_entity.pdbx_description
1 polymer ?
#
loop_
_entity_poly.entity_id
_entity_poly.type
_entity_poly.pdbx_seq_one_letter_code
_entity_poly.pdbx_strand_id
1 'polypeptide(L)'
;MKTVLMTAFEPFGGETINPSWEAVRALEGKQISGATIVIRQLPVVFSDVLRVLNQALEEVKPDAILSVGQAGGRSDITVERIGINVDDAPYPGQRRSSAGG
;
A
#
# COMPACT_ATOMS: atom_id res chain seq x y z
N MET A 1 -19.57 -8.17 10.19
CA MET A 1 -18.75 -8.91 9.19
C MET A 1 -17.35 -8.35 9.27
N LYS A 2 -16.31 -9.20 9.23
CA LYS A 2 -14.93 -8.70 9.30
C LYS A 2 -14.53 -8.07 7.96
N THR A 3 -13.74 -7.01 8.00
CA THR A 3 -13.24 -6.33 6.79
C THR A 3 -11.72 -6.25 6.85
N VAL A 4 -11.06 -6.66 5.77
CA VAL A 4 -9.61 -6.49 5.58
C VAL A 4 -9.40 -5.47 4.49
N LEU A 5 -8.71 -4.38 4.81
CA LEU A 5 -8.20 -3.44 3.83
C LEU A 5 -6.86 -3.96 3.31
N MET A 6 -6.73 -4.22 2.02
CA MET A 6 -5.42 -4.43 1.41
C MET A 6 -5.03 -3.21 0.59
N THR A 7 -3.76 -2.85 0.64
CA THR A 7 -3.23 -1.74 -0.16
C THR A 7 -2.07 -2.20 -1.02
N ALA A 8 -1.95 -1.60 -2.21
CA ALA A 8 -0.80 -1.77 -3.09
C ALA A 8 -0.56 -0.48 -3.87
N PHE A 9 0.66 -0.30 -4.39
CA PHE A 9 1.04 0.91 -5.08
C PHE A 9 0.63 0.91 -6.56
N GLU A 10 0.41 2.11 -7.10
CA GLU A 10 0.33 2.34 -8.55
C GLU A 10 1.66 2.01 -9.27
N PRO A 11 1.67 1.90 -10.61
CA PRO A 11 2.91 1.78 -11.39
C PRO A 11 3.87 2.96 -11.15
N PHE A 12 5.17 2.68 -11.18
CA PHE A 12 6.21 3.69 -10.96
C PHE A 12 7.46 3.39 -11.80
N GLY A 13 8.40 4.33 -11.87
CA GLY A 13 9.67 4.10 -12.57
C GLY A 13 9.56 3.97 -14.10
N GLY A 14 8.46 4.46 -14.70
CA GLY A 14 8.19 4.31 -16.13
C GLY A 14 7.48 3.01 -16.50
N GLU A 15 7.21 2.14 -15.53
CA GLU A 15 6.45 0.91 -15.74
C GLU A 15 4.96 1.20 -15.93
N THR A 16 4.28 0.36 -16.71
CA THR A 16 2.83 0.44 -16.94
C THR A 16 2.02 -0.40 -15.96
N ILE A 17 2.69 -1.29 -15.23
CA ILE A 17 2.09 -2.16 -14.22
C ILE A 17 2.88 -2.11 -12.92
N ASN A 18 2.22 -2.45 -11.82
CA ASN A 18 2.88 -2.78 -10.57
C ASN A 18 2.48 -4.21 -10.16
N PRO A 19 3.41 -5.17 -10.13
CA PRO A 19 3.17 -6.53 -9.67
C PRO A 19 2.40 -6.64 -8.34
N SER A 20 2.64 -5.75 -7.37
CA SER A 20 1.89 -5.81 -6.11
C SER A 20 0.42 -5.42 -6.29
N TRP A 21 0.13 -4.46 -7.18
CA TRP A 21 -1.24 -4.10 -7.55
C TRP A 21 -1.95 -5.24 -8.28
N GLU A 22 -1.28 -5.81 -9.27
CA GLU A 22 -1.80 -6.93 -10.06
C GLU A 22 -2.12 -8.14 -9.19
N ALA A 23 -1.29 -8.42 -8.18
CA ALA A 23 -1.49 -9.52 -7.26
C ALA A 23 -2.75 -9.39 -6.40
N VAL A 24 -3.13 -8.16 -6.01
CA VAL A 24 -4.23 -7.95 -5.03
C VAL A 24 -5.53 -7.47 -5.66
N ARG A 25 -5.51 -6.76 -6.80
CA ARG A 25 -6.70 -6.11 -7.36
C ARG A 25 -7.85 -7.07 -7.68
N ALA A 26 -7.52 -8.31 -8.04
CA ALA A 26 -8.50 -9.34 -8.35
C ALA A 26 -9.26 -9.85 -7.12
N LEU A 27 -8.82 -9.48 -5.91
CA LEU A 27 -9.45 -9.87 -4.64
C LEU A 27 -10.54 -8.90 -4.17
N GLU A 28 -10.73 -7.76 -4.84
CA GLU A 28 -11.76 -6.78 -4.49
C GLU A 28 -13.13 -7.43 -4.32
N GLY A 29 -13.78 -7.16 -3.18
CA GLY A 29 -15.10 -7.66 -2.83
C GLY A 29 -15.19 -9.16 -2.55
N LYS A 30 -14.09 -9.92 -2.66
CA LYS A 30 -14.09 -11.35 -2.30
C LYS A 30 -14.31 -11.54 -0.81
N GLN A 31 -14.96 -12.65 -0.47
CA GLN A 31 -15.05 -13.13 0.90
C GLN A 31 -14.04 -14.26 1.11
N ILE A 32 -13.16 -14.10 2.08
CA ILE A 32 -12.14 -15.09 2.44
C ILE A 32 -12.27 -15.36 3.94
N SER A 33 -12.57 -16.61 4.30
CA SER A 33 -12.74 -17.03 5.69
C SER A 33 -13.71 -16.14 6.50
N GLY A 34 -14.77 -15.64 5.85
CA GLY A 34 -15.78 -14.77 6.48
C GLY A 34 -15.41 -13.29 6.57
N ALA A 35 -14.24 -12.87 6.06
CA ALA A 35 -13.86 -11.47 5.92
C ALA A 35 -14.06 -10.97 4.49
N THR A 36 -14.59 -9.74 4.35
CA THR A 36 -14.68 -9.04 3.07
C THR A 36 -13.36 -8.33 2.79
N ILE A 37 -12.84 -8.51 1.58
CA ILE A 37 -11.64 -7.83 1.11
C ILE A 37 -12.02 -6.52 0.43
N VAL A 38 -11.39 -5.43 0.87
CA VAL A 38 -11.46 -4.11 0.24
C VAL A 38 -10.05 -3.70 -0.16
N ILE A 39 -9.86 -3.28 -1.39
CA ILE A 39 -8.58 -2.92 -1.98
C ILE A 39 -8.54 -1.41 -2.21
N ARG A 40 -7.38 -0.79 -1.92
CA ARG A 40 -7.09 0.60 -2.32
C ARG A 40 -5.72 0.69 -2.97
N GLN A 41 -5.65 1.39 -4.10
CA GLN A 41 -4.39 1.73 -4.74
C GLN A 41 -3.81 2.98 -4.08
N LEU A 42 -2.53 2.94 -3.75
CA LEU A 42 -1.80 4.05 -3.13
C LEU A 42 -0.87 4.73 -4.15
N PRO A 43 -0.70 6.06 -4.08
CA PRO A 43 0.23 6.77 -4.94
C PRO A 43 1.68 6.49 -4.57
N VAL A 44 2.60 6.53 -5.52
CA VAL A 44 4.06 6.45 -5.25
C VAL A 44 4.64 7.83 -4.97
N VAL A 45 4.00 8.55 -4.04
CA VAL A 45 4.34 9.92 -3.65
C VAL A 45 4.23 10.06 -2.13
N PHE A 46 5.35 10.33 -1.44
CA PHE A 46 5.38 10.42 0.04
C PHE A 46 4.37 11.41 0.62
N SER A 47 4.24 12.60 0.02
CA SER A 47 3.32 13.62 0.51
C SER A 47 1.85 13.20 0.45
N ASP A 48 1.49 12.30 -0.46
CA ASP A 48 0.10 11.91 -0.70
C ASP A 48 -0.26 10.54 -0.12
N VAL A 49 0.72 9.64 0.02
CA VAL A 49 0.45 8.25 0.42
C VAL A 49 -0.26 8.17 1.78
N LEU A 50 0.19 8.94 2.77
CA LEU A 50 -0.42 8.94 4.11
C LEU A 50 -1.83 9.54 4.08
N ARG A 51 -2.05 10.58 3.30
CA ARG A 51 -3.37 11.20 3.14
C ARG A 51 -4.37 10.19 2.54
N VAL A 52 -3.99 9.53 1.45
CA VAL A 52 -4.84 8.52 0.78
C VAL A 52 -5.07 7.30 1.67
N LEU A 53 -4.04 6.85 2.38
CA LEU A 53 -4.16 5.74 3.34
C LEU A 53 -5.11 6.09 4.49
N ASN A 54 -4.97 7.27 5.10
CA ASN A 54 -5.83 7.70 6.20
C ASN A 54 -7.29 7.83 5.75
N GLN A 55 -7.52 8.40 4.57
CA GLN A 55 -8.87 8.45 3.99
C GLN A 55 -9.45 7.04 3.80
N ALA A 56 -8.67 6.10 3.27
CA ALA A 56 -9.11 4.71 3.12
C ALA A 56 -9.44 4.05 4.47
N LEU A 57 -8.64 4.32 5.52
CA LEU A 57 -8.90 3.81 6.86
C LEU A 57 -10.20 4.38 7.45
N GLU A 58 -10.47 5.68 7.25
CA GLU A 58 -11.69 6.35 7.72
C GLU A 58 -12.94 5.87 7.00
N GLU A 59 -12.85 5.66 5.68
CA GLU A 59 -13.96 5.19 4.84
C GLU A 59 -14.30 3.72 5.12
N VAL A 60 -13.27 2.86 5.18
CA VAL A 60 -13.45 1.40 5.23
C VAL A 60 -13.62 0.90 6.67
N LYS A 61 -13.01 1.58 7.65
CA LYS A 61 -12.97 1.16 9.06
C LYS A 61 -12.63 -0.33 9.22
N PRO A 62 -11.51 -0.81 8.65
CA PRO A 62 -11.20 -2.23 8.57
C PRO A 62 -10.82 -2.80 9.95
N ASP A 63 -11.03 -4.10 10.13
CA ASP A 63 -10.53 -4.84 11.30
C ASP A 63 -9.02 -5.12 11.21
N ALA A 64 -8.47 -5.15 9.99
CA ALA A 64 -7.06 -5.36 9.73
C ALA A 64 -6.63 -4.71 8.40
N ILE A 65 -5.36 -4.34 8.32
CA ILE A 65 -4.73 -3.84 7.10
C ILE A 65 -3.58 -4.75 6.65
N LEU A 66 -3.47 -4.99 5.34
CA LEU A 66 -2.34 -5.66 4.72
C LEU A 66 -1.81 -4.83 3.55
N SER A 67 -0.64 -4.23 3.73
CA SER A 67 0.03 -3.49 2.66
C SER A 67 0.98 -4.40 1.89
N VAL A 68 0.84 -4.42 0.56
CA VAL A 68 1.61 -5.25 -0.34
C VAL A 68 2.43 -4.36 -1.26
N GLY A 69 3.75 -4.59 -1.26
CA GLY A 69 4.70 -3.89 -2.12
C GLY A 69 5.55 -4.86 -2.92
N GLN A 70 6.18 -4.36 -3.99
CA GLN A 70 7.18 -5.10 -4.75
C GLN A 70 8.59 -4.73 -4.26
N ALA A 71 9.44 -5.73 -4.06
CA ALA A 71 10.85 -5.57 -3.81
C ALA A 71 11.66 -6.26 -4.91
N GLY A 72 12.25 -5.47 -5.82
CA GLY A 72 13.08 -5.98 -6.90
C GLY A 72 14.28 -6.79 -6.38
N GLY A 73 14.58 -7.90 -7.03
CA GLY A 73 15.71 -8.76 -6.69
C GLY A 73 15.47 -9.77 -5.55
N ARG A 74 14.30 -9.75 -4.89
CA ARG A 74 13.90 -10.82 -3.95
C ARG A 74 13.28 -12.00 -4.72
N SER A 75 13.69 -13.22 -4.38
CA SER A 75 13.14 -14.47 -4.94
C SER A 75 11.84 -14.92 -4.28
N ASP A 76 11.57 -14.42 -3.06
CA ASP A 76 10.56 -14.96 -2.17
C ASP A 76 9.65 -13.88 -1.60
N ILE A 77 8.48 -14.30 -1.12
CA ILE A 77 7.58 -13.44 -0.34
C ILE A 77 8.19 -13.23 1.05
N THR A 78 8.30 -11.96 1.45
CA THR A 78 8.81 -11.56 2.75
C THR A 78 7.72 -10.86 3.56
N VAL A 79 7.58 -11.23 4.82
CA VAL A 79 6.73 -10.52 5.78
C VAL A 79 7.60 -9.53 6.55
N GLU A 80 7.32 -8.24 6.40
CA GLU A 80 8.06 -7.19 7.09
C GLU A 80 7.74 -7.22 8.60
N ARG A 81 8.80 -7.26 9.42
CA ARG A 81 8.68 -7.39 10.88
C ARG A 81 8.63 -6.04 11.59
N ILE A 82 9.26 -5.01 11.03
CA ILE A 82 9.51 -3.73 11.69
C ILE A 82 9.28 -2.61 10.68
N GLY A 83 8.42 -1.65 11.05
CA GLY A 83 8.39 -0.31 10.43
C GLY A 83 9.23 0.66 11.28
N ILE A 84 10.15 1.38 10.64
CA ILE A 84 10.98 2.39 11.31
C ILE A 84 10.48 3.78 10.96
N ASN A 85 10.59 4.73 11.90
CA ASN A 85 10.19 6.13 11.68
C ASN A 85 11.30 6.93 10.97
N VAL A 86 11.65 6.51 9.75
CA VAL A 86 12.69 7.13 8.92
C VAL A 86 12.31 7.03 7.46
N ASP A 87 12.29 8.17 6.77
CA ASP A 87 12.23 8.24 5.31
C ASP A 87 13.60 8.66 4.75
N ASP A 88 14.31 7.71 4.15
CA ASP A 88 15.59 7.95 3.48
C ASP A 88 15.56 7.45 2.03
N ALA A 89 15.08 8.31 1.13
CA ALA A 89 14.93 8.01 -0.28
C ALA A 89 16.02 8.69 -1.13
N PRO A 90 16.76 7.95 -1.98
CA PRO A 90 17.83 8.51 -2.80
C PRO A 90 17.32 9.19 -4.09
N TYR A 91 16.03 9.10 -4.42
CA TYR A 91 15.47 9.61 -5.68
C TYR A 91 14.62 10.88 -5.49
N PRO A 92 14.88 11.96 -6.26
CA PRO A 92 14.25 13.26 -6.09
C PRO A 92 12.75 13.33 -6.48
N GLY A 93 12.20 12.30 -7.13
CA GLY A 93 10.79 12.21 -7.51
C GLY A 93 9.83 11.91 -6.35
N GLN A 94 10.36 11.47 -5.20
CA GLN A 94 9.59 11.22 -4.00
C GLN A 94 9.72 12.44 -3.07
N ARG A 95 9.01 13.53 -3.39
CA ARG A 95 9.07 14.76 -2.59
C ARG A 95 8.67 14.46 -1.15
N ARG A 96 9.60 14.66 -0.21
CA ARG A 96 9.30 14.73 1.22
C ARG A 96 8.21 15.77 1.42
N SER A 97 7.16 15.45 2.18
CA SER A 97 6.42 16.52 2.83
C SER A 97 7.44 17.26 3.69
N SER A 98 7.57 18.57 3.50
CA SER A 98 8.30 19.39 4.45
C SER A 98 7.65 19.13 5.81
N ALA A 99 8.39 18.49 6.72
CA ALA A 99 8.01 18.42 8.13
C ALA A 99 7.85 19.88 8.59
N GLY A 100 6.61 20.34 8.66
CA GLY A 100 6.24 21.71 8.97
C GLY A 100 5.41 21.71 10.22
N GLY A 101 5.96 22.32 11.27
CA GLY A 101 5.25 22.89 12.43
C GLY A 101 4.90 21.91 13.53
#